data_AF-A0AAW5D057-F1
#
_entry.id   AF-A0AAW5D057-F1
#
_cell.length_a   1.000
_cell.length_b   1.000
_cell.length_c   1.000
_cell.angle_alpha   90.00
_cell.angle_beta   90.00
_cell.angle_gamma   90.00
#
_symmetry.space_group_name_H-M   'P 1'
#
loop_
_entity.id
_entity.type
_entity.pdbx_description
1 polymer ?
#
loop_
_entity_poly.entity_id
_entity_poly.type
_entity_poly.pdbx_seq_one_letter_code
_entity_poly.pdbx_strand_id
1 'polypeptide(L)'
;MKSTLIASVLVVLGGLSFSSQAADLKCSLNVKSGGNVWGNNTSFCSGIDFSFGNSTSGKFYIANATKAISKVIWNGDASCSGGTTCNMTIRAYRQYNATATILYTDGTYETTNSAHIDYETGF
;
A
#
# COMPACT_ATOMS: atom_id res chain seq x y z
N MET A 1 64.18 -19.47 -7.29
CA MET A 1 63.49 -18.37 -6.58
C MET A 1 62.05 -18.81 -6.34
N LYS A 2 61.63 -18.91 -5.08
CA LYS A 2 60.27 -19.33 -4.68
C LYS A 2 59.33 -18.14 -4.85
N SER A 3 58.26 -18.27 -5.63
CA SER A 3 57.19 -17.26 -5.68
C SER A 3 55.91 -17.88 -5.13
N THR A 4 55.48 -17.32 -4.02
CA THR A 4 54.35 -17.68 -3.17
C THR A 4 53.01 -17.51 -3.87
N LEU A 5 52.17 -18.53 -3.75
CA LEU A 5 50.72 -18.49 -3.99
C LEU A 5 50.08 -17.51 -3.00
N ILE A 6 49.42 -16.46 -3.50
CA ILE A 6 48.55 -15.59 -2.70
C ILE A 6 47.12 -16.07 -2.94
N ALA A 7 46.53 -16.63 -1.88
CA ALA A 7 45.14 -17.06 -1.83
C ALA A 7 44.21 -15.84 -1.77
N SER A 8 43.37 -15.68 -2.79
CA SER A 8 42.32 -14.66 -2.82
C SER A 8 41.15 -15.12 -1.94
N VAL A 9 40.99 -14.48 -0.79
CA VAL A 9 39.83 -14.64 0.10
C VAL A 9 38.57 -14.17 -0.63
N LEU A 10 37.63 -15.09 -0.84
CA LEU A 10 36.30 -14.80 -1.38
C LEU A 10 35.50 -14.09 -0.29
N VAL A 11 35.34 -12.76 -0.42
CA VAL A 11 34.47 -11.97 0.45
C VAL A 11 33.02 -12.36 0.13
N VAL A 12 32.35 -12.96 1.12
CA VAL A 12 30.92 -13.26 1.06
C VAL A 12 30.17 -11.95 0.89
N LEU A 13 29.62 -11.73 -0.30
CA LEU A 13 28.65 -10.68 -0.57
C LEU A 13 27.44 -10.95 0.34
N GLY A 14 27.32 -10.18 1.41
CA GLY A 14 26.13 -10.15 2.25
C GLY A 14 24.92 -9.90 1.37
N GLY A 15 24.04 -10.91 1.27
CA GLY A 15 22.77 -10.76 0.58
C GLY A 15 22.02 -9.61 1.19
N LEU A 16 21.76 -8.58 0.39
CA LEU A 16 20.76 -7.57 0.71
C LEU A 16 19.42 -8.31 0.69
N SER A 17 18.99 -8.79 1.86
CA SER A 17 17.64 -9.26 2.08
C SER A 17 16.72 -8.05 1.96
N PHE A 18 16.31 -7.72 0.73
CA PHE A 18 15.12 -6.92 0.52
C PHE A 18 13.99 -7.73 1.17
N SER A 19 13.56 -7.34 2.36
CA SER A 19 12.40 -7.96 3.01
C SER A 19 11.26 -7.88 2.01
N SER A 20 10.88 -9.01 1.41
CA SER A 20 9.66 -9.08 0.62
C SER A 20 8.53 -8.77 1.59
N GLN A 21 7.96 -7.57 1.50
CA GLN A 21 6.82 -7.22 2.33
C GLN A 21 5.72 -8.23 2.01
N ALA A 22 5.26 -8.96 3.02
CA ALA A 22 4.37 -10.09 2.84
C ALA A 22 2.95 -9.64 2.49
N ALA A 23 2.56 -8.42 2.86
CA ALA A 23 1.27 -7.84 2.58
C ALA A 23 1.39 -6.54 1.79
N ASP A 24 0.51 -6.39 0.81
CA ASP A 24 0.38 -5.19 0.00
C ASP A 24 -0.72 -4.30 0.55
N LEU A 25 -0.47 -2.99 0.58
CA LEU A 25 -1.51 -2.01 0.73
C LEU A 25 -2.02 -1.57 -0.64
N LYS A 26 -3.32 -1.78 -0.84
CA LYS A 26 -4.05 -1.46 -2.07
C LYS A 26 -5.15 -0.47 -1.82
N CYS A 27 -5.63 0.15 -2.88
CA CYS A 27 -6.74 1.07 -2.86
C CYS A 27 -7.87 0.63 -3.79
N SER A 28 -9.05 1.21 -3.57
CA SER A 28 -10.15 1.15 -4.52
C SER A 28 -11.08 2.36 -4.38
N LEU A 29 -11.63 2.80 -5.50
CA LEU A 29 -12.58 3.90 -5.65
C LEU A 29 -13.87 3.40 -6.32
N ASN A 30 -14.99 4.00 -5.92
CA ASN A 30 -16.31 3.77 -6.50
C ASN A 30 -16.91 5.10 -6.97
N VAL A 31 -16.53 5.56 -8.16
CA VAL A 31 -17.06 6.81 -8.75
C VAL A 31 -18.50 6.66 -9.21
N LYS A 32 -19.23 7.78 -9.30
CA LYS A 32 -20.67 7.79 -9.61
C LYS A 32 -20.91 7.96 -11.12
N SER A 33 -22.17 7.86 -11.54
CA SER A 33 -22.68 8.42 -12.80
C SER A 33 -21.89 8.05 -14.08
N GLY A 34 -21.48 6.78 -14.22
CA GLY A 34 -20.74 6.31 -15.41
C GLY A 34 -19.31 6.83 -15.51
N GLY A 35 -18.76 7.34 -14.40
CA GLY A 35 -17.36 7.76 -14.30
C GLY A 35 -16.37 6.61 -14.51
N ASN A 36 -15.10 6.99 -14.65
CA ASN A 36 -14.00 6.06 -14.87
C ASN A 36 -13.13 5.94 -13.63
N VAL A 37 -12.60 4.75 -13.40
CA VAL A 37 -11.61 4.48 -12.34
C VAL A 37 -10.41 3.79 -12.96
N TRP A 38 -9.23 4.26 -12.58
CA TRP A 38 -7.95 3.69 -12.97
C TRP A 38 -7.23 3.16 -11.73
N GLY A 39 -6.59 2.00 -11.88
CA GLY A 39 -5.72 1.46 -10.84
C GLY A 39 -6.42 0.86 -9.61
N ASN A 40 -7.74 0.60 -9.67
CA ASN A 40 -8.42 -0.20 -8.65
C ASN A 40 -7.69 -1.53 -8.40
N ASN A 41 -7.49 -1.89 -7.13
CA ASN A 41 -6.71 -3.03 -6.68
C ASN A 41 -5.18 -2.92 -6.89
N THR A 42 -4.68 -1.70 -7.04
CA THR A 42 -3.24 -1.39 -7.03
C THR A 42 -2.92 -0.47 -5.86
N SER A 43 -1.67 0.00 -5.75
CA SER A 43 -1.26 1.02 -4.78
C SER A 43 -1.60 2.44 -5.24
N PHE A 44 -2.11 2.65 -6.45
CA PHE A 44 -2.48 3.97 -6.97
C PHE A 44 -3.86 3.90 -7.60
N CYS A 45 -4.81 4.66 -7.08
CA CYS A 45 -6.17 4.69 -7.59
C CYS A 45 -6.57 6.12 -7.89
N SER A 46 -6.99 6.35 -9.12
CA SER A 46 -7.54 7.63 -9.55
C SER A 46 -8.94 7.39 -10.11
N GLY A 47 -9.82 8.36 -9.99
CA GLY A 47 -11.13 8.27 -10.61
C GLY A 47 -11.72 9.63 -10.94
N ILE A 48 -12.60 9.64 -11.94
CA ILE A 48 -13.36 10.83 -12.34
C ILE A 48 -14.83 10.46 -12.53
N ASP A 49 -15.74 11.36 -12.16
CA ASP A 49 -17.13 11.29 -12.62
C ASP A 49 -17.72 12.65 -13.02
N PHE A 50 -18.87 12.58 -13.68
CA PHE A 50 -19.61 13.73 -14.19
C PHE A 50 -20.86 14.02 -13.33
N SER A 51 -20.82 13.64 -12.05
CA SER A 51 -21.94 13.85 -11.14
C SER A 51 -22.02 15.27 -10.59
N PHE A 52 -20.96 16.08 -10.77
CA PHE A 52 -20.77 17.38 -10.13
C PHE A 52 -20.83 17.33 -8.60
N GLY A 53 -20.61 16.15 -8.03
CA GLY A 53 -20.50 15.95 -6.59
C GLY A 53 -19.14 16.41 -6.05
N ASN A 54 -19.04 16.61 -4.74
CA ASN A 54 -17.77 17.01 -4.11
C ASN A 54 -16.97 15.84 -3.53
N SER A 55 -17.50 14.62 -3.62
CA SER A 55 -16.91 13.44 -2.99
C SER A 55 -17.45 12.12 -3.53
N THR A 56 -16.64 11.10 -3.34
CA THR A 56 -16.96 9.71 -3.62
C THR A 56 -16.53 8.78 -2.47
N SER A 57 -16.90 7.51 -2.57
CA SER A 57 -16.47 6.47 -1.64
C SER A 57 -15.21 5.79 -2.15
N GLY A 58 -14.23 5.62 -1.27
CA GLY A 58 -13.01 4.87 -1.53
C GLY A 58 -12.60 4.05 -0.32
N LYS A 59 -11.57 3.24 -0.49
CA LYS A 59 -11.00 2.43 0.59
C LYS A 59 -9.53 2.14 0.34
N PHE A 60 -8.79 2.05 1.44
CA PHE A 60 -7.51 1.35 1.49
C PHE A 60 -7.72 -0.03 2.11
N TYR A 61 -6.99 -1.05 1.66
CA TYR A 61 -7.11 -2.39 2.22
C TYR A 61 -5.83 -3.20 2.06
N ILE A 62 -5.60 -4.07 3.03
CA ILE A 62 -4.49 -5.01 3.06
C ILE A 62 -4.83 -6.21 2.17
N ALA A 63 -3.89 -6.60 1.32
CA ALA A 63 -3.99 -7.74 0.42
C ALA A 63 -2.75 -8.62 0.54
N ASN A 64 -2.85 -9.86 0.04
CA ASN A 64 -1.73 -10.80 -0.12
C ASN A 64 -0.98 -11.20 1.17
N ALA A 65 -1.48 -10.84 2.36
CA ALA A 65 -0.86 -11.21 3.63
C ALA A 65 -0.71 -12.73 3.76
N THR A 66 0.53 -13.19 3.96
CA THR A 66 0.86 -14.62 4.07
C THR A 66 0.75 -15.19 5.49
N LYS A 67 0.57 -14.31 6.49
CA LYS A 67 0.46 -14.64 7.91
C LYS A 67 -0.86 -14.14 8.50
N ALA A 68 -1.31 -14.79 9.57
CA ALA A 68 -2.51 -14.37 10.29
C ALA A 68 -2.29 -13.01 10.97
N ILE A 69 -3.14 -12.04 10.63
CA ILE A 69 -3.07 -10.66 11.13
C ILE A 69 -3.73 -10.59 12.50
N SER A 70 -3.00 -10.08 13.49
CA SER A 70 -3.53 -9.75 14.82
C SER A 70 -4.11 -8.34 14.86
N LYS A 71 -3.39 -7.36 14.31
CA LYS A 71 -3.82 -5.95 14.30
C LYS A 71 -3.24 -5.20 13.10
N VAL A 72 -4.02 -4.26 12.58
CA VAL A 72 -3.56 -3.27 11.60
C VAL A 72 -3.58 -1.90 12.26
N ILE A 73 -2.48 -1.17 12.14
CA ILE A 73 -2.34 0.21 12.57
C ILE A 73 -2.24 1.04 11.30
N TRP A 74 -3.28 1.82 11.04
CA TRP A 74 -3.36 2.69 9.87
C TRP A 74 -2.58 3.98 10.10
N ASN A 75 -1.84 4.43 9.09
CA ASN A 75 -1.04 5.65 9.10
C ASN A 75 -1.37 6.52 7.88
N GLY A 76 -1.16 7.83 8.00
CA GLY A 76 -1.49 8.80 6.95
C GLY A 76 -2.97 9.21 7.00
N ASP A 77 -3.60 9.34 5.85
CA ASP A 77 -5.01 9.76 5.76
C ASP A 77 -6.01 8.64 6.07
N ALA A 78 -5.56 7.38 6.04
CA ALA A 78 -6.36 6.26 6.52
C ALA A 78 -6.33 6.24 8.06
N SER A 79 -7.49 6.46 8.69
CA SER A 79 -7.59 6.62 10.16
C SER A 79 -8.55 5.63 10.83
N CYS A 80 -8.68 4.41 10.29
CA CYS A 80 -9.65 3.43 10.79
C CYS A 80 -9.19 2.72 12.08
N SER A 81 -10.15 2.36 12.93
CA SER A 81 -9.91 1.61 14.15
C SER A 81 -9.82 0.10 13.88
N GLY A 82 -8.70 -0.33 13.30
CA GLY A 82 -8.42 -1.74 12.98
C GLY A 82 -9.05 -2.26 11.69
N GLY A 83 -9.14 -3.59 11.57
CA GLY A 83 -9.57 -4.27 10.34
C GLY A 83 -8.55 -4.22 9.21
N THR A 84 -8.71 -5.08 8.21
CA THR A 84 -7.85 -5.13 7.00
C THR A 84 -8.35 -4.22 5.88
N THR A 85 -9.43 -3.48 6.11
CA THR A 85 -9.99 -2.52 5.16
C THR A 85 -10.37 -1.25 5.90
N CYS A 86 -9.94 -0.10 5.38
CA CYS A 86 -10.31 1.22 5.85
C CYS A 86 -11.13 1.94 4.77
N ASN A 87 -12.43 2.07 5.01
CA ASN A 87 -13.34 2.79 4.13
C ASN A 87 -13.30 4.29 4.46
N MET A 88 -13.36 5.12 3.43
CA MET A 88 -13.20 6.56 3.58
C MET A 88 -13.94 7.35 2.49
N THR A 89 -14.28 8.58 2.84
CA THR A 89 -14.81 9.55 1.89
C THR A 89 -13.66 10.28 1.22
N ILE A 90 -13.61 10.20 -0.11
CA ILE A 90 -12.58 10.83 -0.93
C ILE A 90 -13.18 12.10 -1.51
N ARG A 91 -12.64 13.25 -1.11
CA ARG A 91 -13.09 14.55 -1.62
C ARG A 91 -12.43 14.85 -2.97
N ALA A 92 -13.18 15.49 -3.85
CA ALA A 92 -12.70 15.88 -5.17
C ALA A 92 -11.49 16.83 -5.07
N TYR A 93 -10.57 16.70 -6.03
CA TYR A 93 -9.35 17.51 -6.18
C TYR A 93 -8.44 17.47 -4.95
N ARG A 94 -8.42 16.34 -4.25
CA ARG A 94 -7.51 16.06 -3.15
C ARG A 94 -6.88 14.70 -3.31
N GLN A 95 -5.64 14.62 -2.85
CA GLN A 95 -4.86 13.40 -2.80
C GLN A 95 -4.85 12.87 -1.36
N TYR A 96 -5.09 11.57 -1.24
CA TYR A 96 -5.03 10.81 0.01
C TYR A 96 -3.92 9.79 -0.08
N ASN A 97 -3.12 9.65 0.98
CA ASN A 97 -2.02 8.69 1.05
C ASN A 97 -2.10 7.90 2.35
N ALA A 98 -1.79 6.61 2.28
CA ALA A 98 -1.80 5.75 3.44
C ALA A 98 -0.65 4.74 3.42
N THR A 99 -0.21 4.36 4.62
CA THR A 99 0.57 3.15 4.90
C THR A 99 -0.09 2.42 6.06
N ALA A 100 0.31 1.18 6.31
CA ALA A 100 -0.16 0.44 7.48
C ALA A 100 0.97 -0.36 8.12
N THR A 101 0.99 -0.43 9.44
CA THR A 101 1.81 -1.38 10.19
C THR A 101 0.93 -2.57 10.57
N ILE A 102 1.34 -3.77 10.18
CA ILE A 102 0.63 -5.01 10.44
C ILE A 102 1.36 -5.74 11.55
N LEU A 103 0.64 -6.06 12.62
CA LEU A 103 1.10 -6.94 13.69
C LEU A 103 0.51 -8.33 13.46
N TYR A 104 1.35 -9.35 13.38
CA TYR A 104 0.93 -10.73 13.17
C TYR A 104 0.76 -11.47 14.49
N THR A 105 0.00 -12.57 14.46
CA THR A 105 -0.24 -13.41 15.65
C THR A 105 1.01 -14.13 16.15
N ASP A 106 2.04 -14.27 15.30
CA ASP A 106 3.34 -14.85 15.66
C ASP A 106 4.28 -13.84 16.35
N GLY A 107 3.81 -12.61 16.62
CA GLY A 107 4.57 -11.54 17.25
C GLY A 107 5.47 -10.75 16.30
N THR A 108 5.56 -11.14 15.03
CA THR A 108 6.29 -10.34 14.01
C THR A 108 5.43 -9.18 13.52
N TYR A 109 6.08 -8.19 12.92
CA TYR A 109 5.40 -7.06 12.30
C TYR A 109 6.07 -6.66 11.00
N GLU A 110 5.31 -6.01 10.13
CA GLU A 110 5.82 -5.35 8.94
C GLU A 110 5.07 -4.04 8.68
N THR A 111 5.64 -3.18 7.85
CA THR A 111 4.97 -2.00 7.33
C THR A 111 4.70 -2.22 5.85
N THR A 112 3.55 -1.82 5.35
CA THR A 112 3.21 -2.00 3.93
C THR A 112 3.86 -0.94 3.06
N ASN A 113 3.74 -1.09 1.73
CA ASN A 113 3.97 0.01 0.81
C ASN A 113 3.03 1.20 1.10
N SER A 114 3.36 2.35 0.50
CA SER A 114 2.42 3.48 0.41
C SER A 114 1.39 3.20 -0.67
N ALA A 115 0.14 3.55 -0.40
CA ALA A 115 -0.94 3.58 -1.36
C ALA A 115 -1.53 4.99 -1.47
N HIS A 116 -2.11 5.30 -2.63
CA HIS A 116 -2.59 6.61 -3.00
C HIS A 116 -4.00 6.54 -3.62
N ILE A 117 -4.84 7.51 -3.26
CA ILE A 117 -6.16 7.71 -3.84
C ILE A 117 -6.33 9.19 -4.21
N ASP A 118 -6.74 9.46 -5.45
CA ASP A 118 -7.24 10.77 -5.90
C ASP A 118 -8.59 10.62 -6.61
N TYR A 119 -9.37 11.70 -6.60
CA TYR A 119 -10.66 11.74 -7.25
C TYR A 119 -10.93 13.13 -7.81
N GLU A 120 -11.46 13.19 -9.02
CA GLU A 120 -11.91 14.40 -9.69
C GLU A 120 -13.40 14.30 -10.05
N THR A 121 -14.03 15.45 -10.23
CA THR A 121 -15.33 15.53 -10.89
C THR A 121 -15.27 16.62 -11.95
N GLY A 122 -16.11 16.59 -12.97
CA GLY A 122 -16.04 17.64 -14.00
C GLY A 122 -17.03 17.45 -15.13
N PHE A 123 -16.99 18.40 -16.06
CA PHE A 123 -17.68 18.38 -17.35
C PHE A 123 -16.63 18.61 -18.44
#